data_AF-A0A929C8I9-F1
#
_entry.id   AF-A0A929C8I9-F1
#
_cell.length_a   1.000
_cell.length_b   1.000
_cell.length_c   1.000
_cell.angle_alpha   90.00
_cell.angle_beta   90.00
_cell.angle_gamma   90.00
#
_symmetry.space_group_name_H-M   'P 1'
#
loop_
_entity.id
_entity.type
_entity.pdbx_description
1 polymer ?
#
loop_
_entity_poly.entity_id
_entity_poly.type
_entity_poly.pdbx_seq_one_letter_code
_entity_poly.pdbx_strand_id
1 'polypeptide(L)'
;MFNRDSMWFGVLIGILMPLGVYGLLYGGMLLYQSISGSGLNFDESLLQLASPVINLFFIRYYFVTKKYEDSGRGLLFVTFVYVIAYFVIN
;
A
#
# COMPACT_ATOMS: atom_id res chain seq x y z
N MET A 1 22.28 10.80 10.61
CA MET A 1 21.64 9.59 11.17
C MET A 1 20.17 9.62 10.74
N PHE A 2 19.73 8.66 9.93
CA PHE A 2 18.35 8.63 9.42
C PHE A 2 17.41 8.27 10.58
N ASN A 3 16.52 9.18 10.98
CA ASN A 3 15.62 8.92 12.10
C ASN A 3 14.47 8.03 11.62
N ARG A 4 14.65 6.71 11.77
CA ARG A 4 13.72 5.67 11.31
C ARG A 4 12.43 5.60 12.14
N ASP A 5 12.37 6.32 13.25
CA ASP A 5 11.13 6.58 13.97
C ASP A 5 10.72 8.05 13.82
N SER A 6 10.11 8.36 12.68
CA SER A 6 9.51 9.67 12.47
C SER A 6 8.21 9.51 11.69
N MET A 7 7.25 10.39 11.97
CA MET A 7 5.94 10.34 11.30
C MET A 7 6.08 10.41 9.78
N TRP A 8 6.99 11.24 9.27
CA TRP A 8 7.30 11.34 7.85
C TRP A 8 7.85 10.05 7.25
N PHE A 9 8.67 9.30 7.99
CA PHE A 9 9.16 8.01 7.53
C PHE A 9 8.01 7.00 7.43
N GLY A 10 7.10 7.00 8.41
CA GLY A 10 5.87 6.22 8.37
C GLY A 10 4.99 6.54 7.16
N VAL A 11 4.78 7.83 6.90
CA VAL A 11 4.03 8.31 5.73
C VAL A 11 4.66 7.82 4.43
N LEU A 12 5.98 7.96 4.29
CA LEU A 12 6.70 7.53 3.09
C LEU A 12 6.52 6.03 2.84
N ILE A 13 6.70 5.19 3.87
CA ILE A 13 6.48 3.74 3.75
C ILE A 13 5.02 3.44 3.41
N GLY A 14 4.07 4.16 4.02
CA GLY A 14 2.63 3.98 3.77
C GLY A 14 2.17 4.33 2.37
N ILE A 15 2.93 5.16 1.64
CA ILE A 15 2.67 5.49 0.23
C ILE A 15 3.44 4.53 -0.68
N LEU A 16 4.72 4.30 -0.41
CA LEU A 16 5.58 3.49 -1.27
C LEU A 16 5.15 2.02 -1.31
N MET A 17 4.75 1.44 -0.17
CA MET A 17 4.38 0.03 -0.12
C MET A 17 3.11 -0.28 -0.94
N PRO A 18 1.99 0.46 -0.80
CA PRO A 18 0.82 0.23 -1.64
C PRO A 18 1.08 0.50 -3.12
N LEU A 19 1.84 1.55 -3.46
CA LEU A 19 2.20 1.83 -4.86
C LEU A 19 3.04 0.70 -5.47
N GLY A 20 4.00 0.16 -4.71
CA GLY A 20 4.79 -0.98 -5.13
C GLY A 20 3.93 -2.23 -5.35
N VAL A 21 3.00 -2.52 -4.44
CA VAL A 21 2.07 -3.65 -4.57
C VAL A 21 1.13 -3.46 -5.77
N TYR A 22 0.56 -2.27 -5.94
CA TYR A 22 -0.30 -1.95 -7.08
C TYR A 22 0.45 -2.17 -8.41
N GLY A 23 1.67 -1.63 -8.51
CA GLY A 23 2.52 -1.78 -9.69
C GLY A 23 2.87 -3.24 -9.98
N LEU A 24 3.12 -4.05 -8.96
CA LEU A 24 3.37 -5.49 -9.12
C LEU A 24 2.12 -6.25 -9.59
N LEU A 25 0.95 -5.95 -9.01
CA LEU A 25 -0.30 -6.60 -9.40
C LEU A 25 -0.71 -6.22 -10.83
N TYR A 26 -0.67 -4.94 -11.15
CA TYR A 26 -0.99 -4.42 -12.49
C TYR A 26 0.02 -4.89 -13.53
N GLY A 27 1.32 -4.82 -13.23
CA GLY A 27 2.37 -5.33 -14.10
C GLY A 27 2.26 -6.85 -14.33
N GLY A 28 1.93 -7.62 -13.29
CA GLY A 28 1.68 -9.06 -13.39
C GLY A 28 0.48 -9.37 -14.29
N MET A 29 -0.59 -8.58 -14.21
CA MET A 29 -1.75 -8.70 -15.09
C MET A 29 -1.39 -8.43 -16.56
N LEU A 30 -0.64 -7.37 -16.85
CA LEU A 30 -0.17 -7.06 -18.20
C LEU A 30 0.74 -8.17 -18.76
N LEU A 31 1.68 -8.66 -17.95
CA LEU A 31 2.54 -9.77 -18.33
C LEU A 31 1.72 -11.04 -18.61
N TYR A 32 0.76 -11.37 -17.75
CA TYR A 32 -0.13 -12.51 -17.97
C TYR A 32 -0.85 -12.39 -19.31
N GLN A 33 -1.50 -11.25 -19.55
CA GLN A 33 -2.23 -11.00 -20.80
C GLN A 33 -1.35 -11.14 -22.04
N SER A 34 -0.09 -10.70 -21.97
CA SER A 34 0.87 -10.84 -23.07
C SER A 34 1.27 -12.29 -23.37
N ILE A 35 1.26 -13.18 -22.35
CA ILE A 35 1.71 -14.57 -22.46
C ILE A 35 0.54 -15.51 -22.79
N SER A 36 -0.60 -15.33 -22.12
CA SER A 36 -1.74 -16.24 -22.23
C SER A 36 -2.66 -15.94 -23.41
N GLY A 37 -2.62 -14.71 -23.94
CA GLY A 37 -3.59 -14.21 -24.93
C GLY A 37 -5.01 -14.05 -24.37
N SER A 38 -5.23 -14.36 -23.09
CA SER A 38 -6.48 -14.15 -22.37
C SER A 38 -6.32 -13.03 -21.33
N GLY A 39 -7.22 -12.05 -21.38
CA GLY A 39 -7.26 -11.00 -20.37
C GLY A 39 -7.78 -11.54 -19.04
N LEU A 40 -7.06 -11.30 -17.95
CA LEU A 40 -7.68 -11.30 -16.63
C LEU A 40 -8.43 -9.98 -16.50
N ASN A 41 -9.75 -10.01 -16.47
CA ASN A 41 -10.57 -8.83 -16.19
C ASN A 41 -10.56 -8.58 -14.68
N PHE A 42 -9.44 -8.09 -14.15
CA PHE A 42 -9.42 -7.54 -12.81
C PHE A 42 -10.05 -6.15 -12.84
N ASP A 43 -10.98 -5.94 -11.91
CA ASP A 43 -11.53 -4.61 -11.65
C ASP A 43 -10.42 -3.72 -11.07
N GLU A 44 -10.08 -2.64 -11.77
CA GLU A 44 -9.07 -1.67 -11.33
C GLU A 44 -9.44 -1.07 -9.97
N SER A 45 -10.73 -0.92 -9.68
CA SER A 45 -11.22 -0.43 -8.40
C SER A 45 -10.85 -1.39 -7.26
N LEU A 46 -10.99 -2.71 -7.49
CA LEU A 46 -10.57 -3.73 -6.52
C LEU A 46 -9.05 -3.72 -6.32
N LEU A 47 -8.27 -3.50 -7.37
CA LEU A 47 -6.80 -3.38 -7.27
C LEU A 47 -6.39 -2.16 -6.43
N GLN A 48 -7.06 -1.03 -6.62
CA GLN A 48 -6.82 0.18 -5.81
C GLN A 48 -7.15 -0.05 -4.34
N LEU A 49 -8.23 -0.76 -4.02
CA LEU A 49 -8.61 -1.05 -2.63
C LEU A 49 -7.73 -2.14 -1.99
N ALA A 50 -7.30 -3.13 -2.77
CA ALA A 50 -6.47 -4.23 -2.28
C ALA A 50 -5.03 -3.81 -1.98
N SER A 51 -4.50 -2.83 -2.72
CA SER A 51 -3.09 -2.43 -2.59
C SER A 51 -2.72 -1.86 -1.21
N PRO A 52 -3.53 -0.98 -0.59
CA PRO A 52 -3.30 -0.49 0.77
C PRO A 52 -3.35 -1.55 1.87
N VAL A 53 -3.93 -2.73 1.62
CA VAL A 53 -4.03 -3.82 2.62
C VAL A 53 -2.64 -4.25 3.09
N ILE A 54 -1.61 -4.12 2.25
CA ILE A 54 -0.23 -4.42 2.64
C ILE A 54 0.23 -3.58 3.84
N ASN A 55 -0.29 -2.37 4.01
CA ASN A 55 0.08 -1.50 5.13
C ASN A 55 -0.28 -2.13 6.48
N LEU A 56 -1.29 -3.01 6.58
CA LEU A 56 -1.63 -3.69 7.83
C LEU A 56 -0.46 -4.54 8.37
N PHE A 57 0.31 -5.17 7.47
CA PHE A 57 1.50 -5.93 7.85
C PHE A 57 2.58 -5.00 8.41
N PHE A 58 2.79 -3.84 7.77
CA PHE A 58 3.75 -2.85 8.23
C PHE A 58 3.31 -2.18 9.53
N ILE A 59 2.02 -1.90 9.71
CA ILE A 59 1.46 -1.34 10.95
C ILE A 59 1.81 -2.27 12.11
N ARG A 60 1.53 -3.57 11.96
CA ARG A 60 1.90 -4.56 12.98
C ARG A 60 3.40 -4.58 13.24
N TYR A 61 4.21 -4.60 12.18
CA TYR A 61 5.67 -4.64 12.32
C TYR A 61 6.22 -3.41 13.06
N TYR A 62 5.76 -2.20 12.72
CA TYR A 62 6.25 -0.96 13.30
C TYR A 62 5.79 -0.78 14.75
N PHE A 63 4.52 -1.04 15.07
CA PHE A 63 4.03 -0.90 16.45
C PHE A 63 4.49 -2.03 17.37
N VAL A 64 4.39 -3.29 16.94
CA VAL A 64 4.59 -4.44 17.83
C VAL A 64 6.05 -4.87 17.88
N THR A 65 6.71 -4.98 16.72
CA THR A 65 8.09 -5.51 16.65
C THR A 65 9.12 -4.42 16.88
N LYS A 66 8.99 -3.28 16.19
CA LYS A 66 9.97 -2.18 16.26
C LYS A 66 9.68 -1.17 17.37
N LYS A 67 8.44 -1.09 17.85
CA LYS A 67 7.98 -0.07 18.80
C LYS A 67 8.24 1.36 18.30
N TYR A 68 8.14 1.56 16.99
CA TYR A 68 8.28 2.86 16.32
C TYR A 68 6.90 3.52 16.26
N GLU A 69 6.56 4.25 17.32
CA GLU A 69 5.21 4.82 17.48
C GLU A 69 4.91 5.89 16.44
N ASP A 70 5.85 6.80 16.18
CA ASP A 70 5.62 7.91 15.26
C ASP A 70 5.50 7.42 13.81
N SER A 71 6.37 6.50 13.41
CA SER A 71 6.29 5.90 12.08
C SER A 71 5.02 5.05 11.92
N GLY A 72 4.63 4.29 12.94
CA GLY A 72 3.37 3.54 12.94
C GLY A 72 2.16 4.46 12.77
N ARG A 73 2.16 5.63 13.45
CA ARG A 73 1.09 6.64 13.32
C ARG A 73 1.04 7.26 11.93
N GLY A 74 2.19 7.61 11.34
CA GLY A 74 2.26 8.13 9.98
C GLY A 74 1.75 7.12 8.94
N LEU A 75 2.10 5.85 9.10
CA LEU A 75 1.65 4.74 8.26
C LEU A 75 0.12 4.52 8.37
N LEU A 76 -0.41 4.53 9.59
CA LEU A 76 -1.86 4.45 9.84
C LEU A 76 -2.60 5.62 9.20
N PHE A 77 -2.09 6.84 9.36
CA PHE A 77 -2.69 8.04 8.79
C PHE A 77 -2.84 7.91 7.27
N VAL A 78 -1.78 7.53 6.57
CA VAL A 78 -1.81 7.32 5.11
C VAL A 78 -2.81 6.22 4.73
N THR A 79 -2.88 5.14 5.51
CA THR A 79 -3.83 4.05 5.26
C THR A 79 -5.27 4.54 5.33
N PHE A 80 -5.61 5.38 6.31
CA PHE A 80 -6.93 6.02 6.38
C PHE A 80 -7.18 6.95 5.20
N VAL A 81 -6.19 7.76 4.81
CA VAL A 81 -6.30 8.64 3.64
C VAL A 81 -6.59 7.85 2.37
N TYR A 82 -5.92 6.71 2.14
CA TYR A 82 -6.21 5.84 0.99
C TYR A 82 -7.65 5.33 1.00
N VAL A 83 -8.13 4.84 2.14
CA VAL A 83 -9.50 4.32 2.25
C VAL A 83 -10.52 5.43 2.00
N ILE A 84 -10.34 6.61 2.61
CA ILE A 84 -11.24 7.76 2.39
C ILE A 84 -11.19 8.20 0.93
N ALA A 85 -10.00 8.34 0.34
CA ALA A 85 -9.83 8.73 -1.06
C ALA A 85 -10.53 7.75 -2.00
N TYR A 86 -10.44 6.45 -1.74
CA TYR A 86 -11.14 5.42 -2.51
C TYR A 86 -12.65 5.66 -2.53
N PHE A 87 -13.28 5.87 -1.37
CA PHE A 87 -14.73 6.09 -1.28
C PHE A 87 -15.20 7.47 -1.80
N VAL A 88 -14.30 8.44 -1.92
CA VAL A 88 -14.64 9.78 -2.43
C VAL A 88 -14.48 9.86 -3.95
N ILE A 89 -13.53 9.13 -4.53
CA ILE A 89 -13.17 9.20 -5.94
C ILE A 89 -13.89 8.13 -6.79
N ASN A 90 -14.11 6.94 -6.23
CA ASN A 90 -14.80 5.83 -6.90
C ASN A 90 -16.24 5.68 -6.40
#